data_AF-A0A7S2PGI7-F1
#
_entry.id   AF-A0A7S2PGI7-F1
#
_cell.length_a   1.000
_cell.length_b   1.000
_cell.length_c   1.000
_cell.angle_alpha   90.00
_cell.angle_beta   90.00
_cell.angle_gamma   90.00
#
_symmetry.space_group_name_H-M   'P 1'
#
loop_
_entity.id
_entity.type
_entity.pdbx_description
1 polymer ?
#
loop_
_entity_poly.entity_id
_entity_poly.type
_entity_poly.pdbx_seq_one_letter_code
_entity_poly.pdbx_strand_id
1 'polypeptide(L)'
;QAVALLLQPLQRKRRARTDRINCTQRLPPATLMASRAEMLLAVRRSGARALECASEEWRGDRDIVLEAVRQDGDEALRCAPAGLRAEPVLQPESARNNHIATVGALAPTGVVNALTQILGQAPIEVNLTWLDGQETVLTCAEGGTLGDLAALAAQERRVGLVFLLMPGGGVVQPSAALTPLDSFV
;
A
#
# COMPACT_ATOMS: atom_id res chain seq x y z
N GLN A 1 29.08 36.96 -43.10
CA GLN A 1 29.37 38.16 -42.26
C GLN A 1 28.21 38.28 -41.29
N ALA A 2 28.32 38.40 -39.98
CA ALA A 2 29.37 38.23 -38.98
C ALA A 2 28.54 38.13 -37.65
N VAL A 3 28.80 37.17 -36.78
CA VAL A 3 29.48 37.38 -35.48
C VAL A 3 28.78 38.45 -34.63
N ALA A 4 28.41 38.30 -33.36
CA ALA A 4 28.33 37.22 -32.37
C ALA A 4 27.79 37.91 -31.08
N LEU A 5 27.52 37.11 -30.04
CA LEU A 5 27.33 37.51 -28.63
C LEU A 5 25.94 38.09 -28.32
N LEU A 6 25.14 37.51 -27.41
CA LEU A 6 25.48 37.23 -26.01
C LEU A 6 24.66 36.05 -25.44
N LEU A 7 25.38 35.09 -24.86
CA LEU A 7 25.10 34.42 -23.57
C LEU A 7 23.68 33.88 -23.27
N GLN A 8 23.54 32.54 -23.29
CA GLN A 8 22.67 31.79 -22.37
C GLN A 8 23.13 32.00 -20.90
N PRO A 9 22.45 31.56 -19.79
CA PRO A 9 21.22 30.75 -19.64
C PRO A 9 20.25 31.22 -18.49
N LEU A 10 18.94 30.92 -18.56
CA LEU A 10 18.07 30.92 -17.36
C LEU A 10 17.03 29.78 -17.40
N GLN A 11 17.53 28.55 -17.41
CA GLN A 11 16.89 27.45 -16.67
C GLN A 11 16.93 27.81 -15.17
N ARG A 12 15.89 28.49 -14.64
CA ARG A 12 15.48 28.49 -13.20
C ARG A 12 14.47 29.62 -12.90
N LYS A 13 13.21 29.23 -12.70
CA LYS A 13 12.27 29.74 -11.68
C LYS A 13 11.14 28.71 -11.60
N ARG A 14 11.39 27.51 -11.07
CA ARG A 14 11.28 27.16 -9.64
C ARG A 14 9.93 27.59 -9.04
N ARG A 15 9.16 26.55 -8.65
CA ARG A 15 7.98 26.53 -7.76
C ARG A 15 6.70 26.97 -8.49
N ALA A 16 5.89 26.08 -9.07
CA ALA A 16 5.14 25.02 -8.37
C ALA A 16 4.67 25.51 -6.99
N ARG A 17 3.99 26.66 -6.97
CA ARG A 17 3.26 27.16 -5.81
C ARG A 17 2.06 27.93 -6.35
N THR A 18 0.88 27.55 -5.87
CA THR A 18 -0.40 28.25 -6.07
C THR A 18 -1.21 27.83 -7.30
N ASP A 19 -1.42 26.52 -7.47
CA ASP A 19 -2.76 26.06 -7.85
C ASP A 19 -3.38 25.40 -6.62
N ARG A 20 -3.87 26.28 -5.75
CA ARG A 20 -4.79 25.99 -4.64
C ARG A 20 -6.19 25.70 -5.21
N ILE A 21 -6.25 24.94 -6.31
CA ILE A 21 -7.42 24.75 -7.16
C ILE A 21 -8.09 23.43 -6.77
N ASN A 22 -9.17 23.62 -6.00
CA ASN A 22 -10.46 22.98 -6.19
C ASN A 22 -10.59 21.53 -5.68
N CYS A 23 -10.64 21.37 -4.35
CA CYS A 23 -11.00 20.12 -3.69
C CYS A 23 -12.50 19.73 -3.82
N THR A 24 -13.30 20.50 -4.58
CA THR A 24 -14.77 20.34 -4.62
C THR A 24 -15.34 19.87 -5.96
N GLN A 25 -14.56 19.71 -7.04
CA GLN A 25 -15.13 19.35 -8.36
C GLN A 25 -15.08 17.86 -8.73
N ARG A 26 -14.47 16.99 -7.91
CA ARG A 26 -14.39 15.55 -8.23
C ARG A 26 -14.72 14.58 -7.09
N LEU A 27 -14.81 15.08 -5.86
CA LEU A 27 -15.30 14.31 -4.72
C LEU A 27 -16.70 14.81 -4.33
N PRO A 28 -17.63 13.92 -3.96
CA PRO A 28 -18.91 14.33 -3.40
C PRO A 28 -18.68 15.24 -2.16
N PRO A 29 -19.53 16.26 -1.94
CA PRO A 29 -19.30 17.27 -0.91
C PRO A 29 -19.24 16.61 0.48
N ALA A 30 -18.06 16.71 1.10
CA ALA A 30 -17.68 16.93 2.51
C ALA A 30 -18.50 16.40 3.71
N THR A 31 -19.65 15.75 3.55
CA THR A 31 -20.51 15.35 4.66
C THR A 31 -20.58 13.84 4.80
N LEU A 32 -19.48 13.26 5.29
CA LEU A 32 -19.33 11.84 5.61
C LEU A 32 -18.97 11.01 4.39
N MET A 33 -17.70 10.60 4.34
CA MET A 33 -17.41 9.28 3.81
C MET A 33 -18.03 8.32 4.82
N ALA A 34 -19.28 7.94 4.55
CA ALA A 34 -20.15 7.26 5.50
C ALA A 34 -19.68 5.82 5.75
N SER A 35 -18.77 5.33 4.93
CA SER A 35 -18.19 4.00 5.06
C SER A 35 -16.71 3.97 4.67
N ARG A 36 -16.00 3.00 5.23
CA ARG A 36 -14.60 2.70 4.90
C ARG A 36 -14.40 2.43 3.41
N ALA A 37 -15.38 1.81 2.76
CA ALA A 37 -15.33 1.53 1.32
C ALA A 37 -15.33 2.81 0.47
N GLU A 38 -16.14 3.79 0.83
CA GLU A 38 -16.16 5.09 0.16
C GLU A 38 -14.84 5.85 0.35
N MET A 39 -14.29 5.84 1.57
CA MET A 39 -12.97 6.42 1.84
C MET A 39 -11.88 5.80 0.96
N LEU A 40 -11.83 4.47 0.89
CA LEU A 40 -10.85 3.76 0.05
C LEU A 40 -11.03 4.08 -1.43
N LEU A 41 -12.26 4.19 -1.92
CA LEU A 41 -12.54 4.60 -3.30
C LEU A 41 -12.09 6.04 -3.56
N ALA A 42 -12.30 6.95 -2.61
CA ALA A 42 -11.90 8.34 -2.72
C ALA A 42 -10.37 8.50 -2.73
N VAL A 43 -9.68 7.80 -1.82
CA VAL A 43 -8.22 7.71 -1.78
C VAL A 43 -7.70 7.12 -3.08
N ARG A 44 -8.32 6.07 -3.63
CA ARG A 44 -7.87 5.51 -4.91
C ARG A 44 -7.96 6.46 -6.09
N ARG A 45 -8.90 7.41 -6.04
CA ARG A 45 -9.15 8.39 -7.10
C ARG A 45 -8.34 9.67 -6.95
N SER A 46 -8.04 10.07 -5.72
CA SER A 46 -7.54 11.41 -5.40
C SER A 46 -6.35 11.42 -4.44
N GLY A 47 -5.90 10.26 -3.99
CA GLY A 47 -4.75 10.05 -3.13
C GLY A 47 -4.78 10.86 -1.83
N ALA A 48 -3.67 11.54 -1.54
CA ALA A 48 -3.46 12.42 -0.39
C ALA A 48 -4.54 13.48 -0.25
N ARG A 49 -5.05 14.02 -1.36
CA ARG A 49 -6.09 15.06 -1.35
C ARG A 49 -7.40 14.56 -0.73
N ALA A 50 -7.69 13.26 -0.83
CA ALA A 50 -8.84 12.67 -0.16
C ALA A 50 -8.64 12.60 1.36
N LEU A 51 -7.43 12.30 1.82
CA LEU A 51 -7.08 12.29 3.25
C LEU A 51 -7.09 13.68 3.87
N GLU A 52 -6.64 14.72 3.16
CA GLU A 52 -6.70 16.11 3.65
C GLU A 52 -8.12 16.57 3.96
N CYS A 53 -9.10 16.08 3.20
CA CYS A 53 -10.52 16.37 3.41
C CYS A 53 -11.21 15.38 4.37
N ALA A 54 -10.52 14.33 4.81
CA ALA A 54 -11.09 13.30 5.68
C ALA A 54 -11.03 13.68 7.16
N SER A 55 -11.94 13.11 7.96
CA SER A 55 -11.93 13.24 9.41
C SER A 55 -10.64 12.67 10.02
N GLU A 56 -10.29 13.13 11.23
CA GLU A 56 -9.13 12.61 11.98
C GLU A 56 -9.20 11.09 12.18
N GLU A 57 -10.40 10.53 12.33
CA GLU A 57 -10.63 9.08 12.46
C GLU A 57 -10.09 8.32 11.26
N TRP A 58 -10.39 8.77 10.03
CA TRP A 58 -9.92 8.13 8.81
C TRP A 58 -8.44 8.41 8.53
N ARG A 59 -7.93 9.58 8.92
CA ARG A 59 -6.49 9.87 8.89
C ARG A 59 -5.71 9.05 9.92
N GLY A 60 -6.39 8.50 10.93
CA GLY A 60 -5.86 7.55 11.89
C GLY A 60 -5.93 6.08 11.45
N ASP A 61 -6.66 5.76 10.37
CA ASP A 61 -6.73 4.39 9.84
C ASP A 61 -5.48 4.09 8.99
N ARG A 62 -4.64 3.17 9.50
CA ARG A 62 -3.37 2.77 8.88
C ARG A 62 -3.54 2.29 7.45
N ASP A 63 -4.57 1.50 7.17
CA ASP A 63 -4.74 0.89 5.85
C ASP A 63 -5.14 1.94 4.81
N ILE A 64 -5.98 2.92 5.21
CA ILE A 64 -6.40 4.01 4.33
C ILE A 64 -5.23 4.95 4.06
N VAL A 65 -4.45 5.27 5.11
CA VAL A 65 -3.23 6.06 4.96
C VAL A 65 -2.23 5.35 4.06
N LEU A 66 -2.03 4.04 4.25
CA LEU A 66 -1.11 3.24 3.43
C LEU A 66 -1.52 3.26 1.95
N GLU A 67 -2.81 3.11 1.64
CA GLU A 67 -3.30 3.20 0.26
C GLU A 67 -3.01 4.56 -0.37
N ALA A 68 -3.14 5.65 0.39
CA ALA A 68 -2.80 6.98 -0.09
C ALA A 68 -1.28 7.16 -0.28
N VAL A 69 -0.47 6.63 0.64
CA VAL A 69 1.00 6.67 0.56
C VAL A 69 1.51 5.87 -0.64
N ARG A 70 0.84 4.77 -1.01
CA ARG A 70 1.17 4.04 -2.25
C ARG A 70 1.07 4.91 -3.49
N GLN A 71 0.11 5.85 -3.52
CA GLN A 71 -0.11 6.73 -4.67
C GLN A 71 0.79 7.96 -4.65
N ASP A 72 0.75 8.73 -3.55
CA ASP A 72 1.37 10.06 -3.46
C ASP A 72 2.61 10.11 -2.56
N GLY A 73 2.99 8.98 -1.96
CA GLY A 73 4.18 8.85 -1.11
C GLY A 73 4.12 9.74 0.13
N ASP A 74 5.18 10.51 0.33
CA ASP A 74 5.33 11.40 1.48
C ASP A 74 4.22 12.47 1.59
N GLU A 75 3.59 12.85 0.48
CA GLU A 75 2.51 13.84 0.50
C GLU A 75 1.30 13.33 1.28
N ALA A 76 0.94 12.05 1.12
CA ALA A 76 -0.11 11.41 1.89
C ALA A 76 0.28 11.22 3.36
N LEU A 77 1.54 10.87 3.64
CA LEU A 77 2.03 10.66 5.02
C LEU A 77 1.96 11.95 5.84
N ARG A 78 2.12 13.12 5.21
CA ARG A 78 1.94 14.42 5.88
C ARG A 78 0.52 14.69 6.33
N CYS A 79 -0.48 14.03 5.76
CA CYS A 79 -1.88 14.15 6.17
C CYS A 79 -2.16 13.32 7.43
N ALA A 80 -1.39 12.26 7.67
CA ALA A 80 -1.53 11.40 8.83
C ALA A 80 -1.09 12.14 10.13
N PRO A 81 -1.64 11.77 11.30
CA PRO A 81 -1.22 12.29 12.59
C PRO A 81 0.23 11.90 12.89
N ALA A 82 0.92 12.70 13.71
CA ALA A 82 2.35 12.54 13.99
C ALA A 82 2.73 11.13 14.50
N GLY A 83 1.83 10.46 15.23
CA GLY A 83 2.05 9.09 15.70
C GLY A 83 2.19 8.06 14.58
N LEU A 84 1.44 8.22 13.47
CA LEU A 84 1.49 7.31 12.33
C LEU A 84 2.66 7.61 11.38
N ARG A 85 3.14 8.86 11.34
CA ARG A 85 4.26 9.24 10.46
C ARG A 85 5.56 8.52 10.77
N ALA A 86 5.72 8.05 12.00
CA ALA A 86 6.89 7.29 12.43
C ALA A 86 6.74 5.78 12.19
N GLU A 87 5.56 5.29 11.77
CA GLU A 87 5.36 3.86 11.56
C GLU A 87 6.11 3.38 10.30
N PRO A 88 6.95 2.34 10.41
CA PRO A 88 7.78 1.87 9.29
C PRO A 88 6.94 1.29 8.14
N VAL A 89 5.77 0.70 8.44
CA VAL A 89 4.85 0.15 7.44
C VAL A 89 4.21 1.23 6.56
N LEU A 90 4.09 2.47 7.09
CA LEU A 90 3.53 3.62 6.39
C LEU A 90 4.58 4.46 5.65
N GLN A 91 5.86 4.09 5.73
CA GLN A 91 6.89 4.77 4.95
C GLN A 91 6.69 4.51 3.46
N PRO A 92 7.00 5.48 2.57
CA PRO A 92 6.75 5.36 1.14
C PRO A 92 7.43 4.14 0.51
N GLU A 93 8.63 3.80 0.98
CA GLU A 93 9.39 2.65 0.50
C GLU A 93 8.67 1.34 0.82
N SER A 94 8.30 1.15 2.09
CA SER A 94 7.52 0.00 2.56
C SER A 94 6.16 -0.09 1.88
N ALA A 95 5.43 1.02 1.78
CA ALA A 95 4.10 1.06 1.19
C ALA A 95 4.14 0.66 -0.30
N ARG A 96 5.14 1.12 -1.05
CA ARG A 96 5.33 0.75 -2.47
C ARG A 96 5.65 -0.73 -2.66
N ASN A 97 6.46 -1.29 -1.75
CA ASN A 97 6.85 -2.70 -1.81
C ASN A 97 5.80 -3.63 -1.18
N ASN A 98 4.76 -3.08 -0.56
CA ASN A 98 3.67 -3.85 0.00
C ASN A 98 2.78 -4.37 -1.14
N HIS A 99 2.60 -5.68 -1.27
CA HIS A 99 1.71 -6.28 -2.28
C HIS A 99 0.38 -6.76 -1.68
N ILE A 100 0.13 -6.48 -0.41
CA ILE A 100 -1.12 -6.82 0.27
C ILE A 100 -2.20 -5.83 -0.16
N ALA A 101 -3.33 -6.37 -0.60
CA ALA A 101 -4.48 -5.60 -0.99
C ALA A 101 -5.27 -5.08 0.23
N THR A 102 -5.66 -3.81 0.22
CA THR A 102 -6.71 -3.30 1.12
C THR A 102 -8.08 -3.87 0.73
N VAL A 103 -8.95 -4.13 1.70
CA VAL A 103 -10.34 -4.57 1.48
C VAL A 103 -11.04 -3.73 0.41
N GLY A 104 -11.59 -4.39 -0.61
CA GLY A 104 -12.25 -3.72 -1.75
C GLY A 104 -11.35 -3.44 -2.95
N ALA A 105 -10.07 -3.83 -2.95
CA ALA A 105 -9.28 -3.93 -4.19
C ALA A 105 -9.79 -5.08 -5.07
N LEU A 106 -9.59 -4.99 -6.39
CA LEU A 106 -9.74 -6.14 -7.29
C LEU A 106 -8.40 -6.87 -7.32
N ALA A 107 -8.25 -7.86 -6.45
CA ALA A 107 -7.06 -8.69 -6.36
C ALA A 107 -7.46 -10.17 -6.18
N PRO A 108 -6.68 -11.12 -6.72
CA PRO A 108 -6.90 -12.53 -6.46
C PRO A 108 -6.69 -12.82 -4.96
N THR A 109 -7.53 -13.71 -4.45
CA THR A 109 -7.52 -14.11 -3.04
C THR A 109 -6.92 -15.48 -2.89
N GLY A 110 -5.86 -15.57 -2.11
CA GLY A 110 -5.20 -16.80 -1.67
C GLY A 110 -5.50 -17.08 -0.20
N VAL A 111 -5.85 -18.31 0.11
CA VAL A 111 -6.05 -18.81 1.47
C VAL A 111 -4.82 -19.62 1.85
N VAL A 112 -4.14 -19.21 2.92
CA VAL A 112 -3.02 -19.95 3.49
C VAL A 112 -3.58 -21.12 4.28
N ASN A 113 -3.29 -22.33 3.81
CA ASN A 113 -3.74 -23.57 4.46
C ASN A 113 -2.80 -23.98 5.60
N ALA A 114 -1.50 -23.88 5.35
CA ALA A 114 -0.46 -24.30 6.27
C ALA A 114 0.81 -23.48 6.05
N LEU A 115 1.49 -23.16 7.17
CA LEU A 115 2.86 -22.68 7.17
C LEU A 115 3.71 -23.75 7.86
N THR A 116 4.75 -24.23 7.18
CA THR A 116 5.60 -25.31 7.70
C THR A 116 7.04 -24.83 7.63
N GLN A 117 7.70 -24.76 8.79
CA GLN A 117 9.14 -24.51 8.85
C GLN A 117 9.81 -25.81 9.28
N ILE A 118 10.68 -26.35 8.42
CA ILE A 118 11.48 -27.52 8.78
C ILE A 118 12.62 -27.02 9.65
N LEU A 119 12.68 -27.51 10.89
CA LEU A 119 13.69 -27.12 11.88
C LEU A 119 15.11 -27.31 11.30
N GLY A 120 15.84 -26.22 11.10
CA GLY A 120 17.22 -26.23 10.56
C GLY A 120 17.34 -26.06 9.03
N GLN A 121 16.24 -25.82 8.31
CA GLN A 121 16.27 -25.40 6.91
C GLN A 121 15.37 -24.18 6.70
N ALA A 122 15.97 -23.03 6.39
CA ALA A 122 15.29 -22.04 5.55
C ALA A 122 15.08 -22.70 4.17
N PRO A 123 13.89 -22.65 3.56
CA PRO A 123 12.81 -21.66 3.73
C PRO A 123 11.55 -22.16 4.49
N ILE A 124 10.70 -21.21 4.93
CA ILE A 124 9.33 -21.49 5.39
C ILE A 124 8.49 -21.85 4.15
N GLU A 125 7.88 -23.03 4.14
CA GLU A 125 6.95 -23.46 3.10
C GLU A 125 5.53 -23.01 3.44
N VAL A 126 4.94 -22.22 2.55
CA VAL A 126 3.58 -21.70 2.70
C VAL A 126 2.70 -22.29 1.61
N ASN A 127 1.73 -23.12 2.02
CA ASN A 127 0.74 -23.68 1.11
C ASN A 127 -0.46 -22.74 1.00
N LEU A 128 -0.74 -22.29 -0.22
CA LEU A 128 -1.85 -21.41 -0.55
C LEU A 128 -2.82 -22.08 -1.51
N THR A 129 -4.10 -22.05 -1.19
CA THR A 129 -5.17 -22.35 -2.15
C THR A 129 -5.84 -21.05 -2.57
N TRP A 130 -5.88 -20.81 -3.87
CA TRP A 130 -6.54 -19.65 -4.45
C TRP A 130 -8.03 -19.91 -4.67
N LEU A 131 -8.83 -18.85 -4.75
CA LEU A 131 -10.28 -18.97 -4.98
C LEU A 131 -10.66 -19.56 -6.35
N ASP A 132 -9.73 -19.66 -7.29
CA ASP A 132 -9.92 -20.39 -8.55
C ASP A 132 -9.66 -21.91 -8.40
N GLY A 133 -9.36 -22.37 -7.19
CA GLY A 133 -9.09 -23.78 -6.86
C GLY A 133 -7.65 -24.22 -7.14
N GLN A 134 -6.76 -23.33 -7.60
CA GLN A 134 -5.36 -23.66 -7.78
C GLN A 134 -4.63 -23.68 -6.44
N GLU A 135 -3.75 -24.66 -6.25
CA GLU A 135 -2.85 -24.71 -5.10
C GLU A 135 -1.46 -24.25 -5.52
N THR A 136 -0.78 -23.54 -4.62
CA THR A 136 0.56 -23.01 -4.84
C THR A 136 1.35 -23.16 -3.56
N VAL A 137 2.58 -23.63 -3.68
CA VAL A 137 3.54 -23.66 -2.58
C VAL A 137 4.55 -22.56 -2.80
N LEU A 138 4.60 -21.61 -1.88
CA LEU A 138 5.58 -20.53 -1.86
C LEU A 138 6.64 -20.83 -0.81
N THR A 139 7.87 -20.41 -1.08
CA THR A 139 9.00 -20.56 -0.16
C THR A 139 9.49 -19.19 0.27
N CYS A 140 9.37 -18.90 1.56
CA CYS A 140 9.82 -17.64 2.15
C CYS A 140 11.17 -17.84 2.85
N ALA A 141 12.08 -16.88 2.68
CA ALA A 141 13.35 -16.87 3.40
C ALA A 141 13.13 -16.81 4.92
N GLU A 142 14.16 -17.18 5.69
CA GLU A 142 14.17 -17.08 7.16
C GLU A 142 13.90 -15.63 7.61
N GLY A 143 12.99 -15.45 8.57
CA GLY A 143 12.56 -14.12 9.02
C GLY A 143 11.71 -13.36 7.99
N GLY A 144 11.18 -14.04 6.97
CA GLY A 144 10.28 -13.45 5.98
C GLY A 144 9.03 -12.86 6.63
N THR A 145 8.55 -11.75 6.07
CA THR A 145 7.36 -11.05 6.54
C THR A 145 6.11 -11.42 5.72
N LEU A 146 4.93 -11.08 6.23
CA LEU A 146 3.69 -11.19 5.44
C LEU A 146 3.76 -10.39 4.13
N GLY A 147 4.50 -9.28 4.12
CA GLY A 147 4.77 -8.48 2.93
C GLY A 147 5.58 -9.25 1.88
N ASP A 148 6.59 -10.01 2.31
CA ASP A 148 7.41 -10.84 1.42
C ASP A 148 6.59 -12.00 0.84
N LEU A 149 5.77 -12.65 1.67
CA LEU A 149 4.82 -13.66 1.20
C LEU A 149 3.85 -13.10 0.16
N ALA A 150 3.29 -11.91 0.43
CA ALA A 150 2.40 -11.23 -0.51
C ALA A 150 3.11 -10.85 -1.81
N ALA A 151 4.38 -10.44 -1.75
CA ALA A 151 5.17 -10.14 -2.94
C ALA A 151 5.41 -11.38 -3.80
N LEU A 152 5.75 -12.51 -3.19
CA LEU A 152 5.91 -13.80 -3.89
C LEU A 152 4.59 -14.25 -4.53
N ALA A 153 3.49 -14.16 -3.79
CA ALA A 153 2.17 -14.53 -4.28
C ALA A 153 1.70 -13.62 -5.45
N ALA A 154 1.99 -12.33 -5.36
CA ALA A 154 1.70 -11.35 -6.41
C ALA A 154 2.53 -11.62 -7.67
N GLN A 155 3.82 -11.93 -7.50
CA GLN A 155 4.73 -12.28 -8.59
C GLN A 155 4.28 -13.56 -9.31
N GLU A 156 3.91 -14.60 -8.57
CA GLU A 156 3.42 -15.87 -9.13
C GLU A 156 2.19 -15.66 -10.01
N ARG A 157 1.24 -14.85 -9.53
CA ARG A 157 0.02 -14.51 -10.26
C ARG A 157 0.19 -13.40 -11.30
N ARG A 158 1.38 -12.79 -11.39
CA ARG A 158 1.69 -11.62 -12.24
C ARG A 158 0.69 -10.47 -12.03
N VAL A 159 0.32 -10.24 -10.77
CA VAL A 159 -0.57 -9.15 -10.35
C VAL A 159 0.19 -8.17 -9.46
N GLY A 160 -0.32 -6.95 -9.31
CA GLY A 160 0.30 -5.96 -8.41
C GLY A 160 -0.12 -6.10 -6.95
N LEU A 161 -1.26 -6.74 -6.68
CA LEU A 161 -1.86 -6.85 -5.34
C LEU A 161 -2.50 -8.22 -5.16
N VAL A 162 -2.46 -8.74 -3.94
CA VAL A 162 -3.08 -10.02 -3.54
C VAL A 162 -3.80 -9.89 -2.21
N PHE A 163 -4.90 -10.63 -2.05
CA PHE A 163 -5.49 -10.86 -0.74
C PHE A 163 -4.98 -12.18 -0.18
N LEU A 164 -4.53 -12.16 1.07
CA LEU A 164 -4.12 -13.35 1.79
C LEU A 164 -5.05 -13.54 3.00
N LEU A 165 -5.53 -14.76 3.18
CA LEU A 165 -6.24 -15.18 4.39
C LEU A 165 -5.33 -16.14 5.17
N MET A 166 -5.08 -15.83 6.43
CA MET A 166 -4.30 -16.70 7.31
C MET A 166 -5.14 -17.88 7.81
N PRO A 167 -4.51 -19.01 8.20
CA PRO A 167 -5.20 -20.11 8.84
C PRO A 167 -5.87 -19.60 10.13
N GLY A 168 -7.19 -19.74 10.22
CA GLY A 168 -8.03 -19.12 11.25
C GLY A 168 -8.95 -17.99 10.75
N GLY A 169 -8.91 -17.67 9.45
CA GLY A 169 -9.89 -16.79 8.80
C GLY A 169 -9.60 -15.29 8.92
N GLY A 170 -8.44 -14.91 9.43
CA GLY A 170 -7.99 -13.53 9.47
C GLY A 170 -7.57 -13.04 8.09
N VAL A 171 -8.20 -11.98 7.58
CA VAL A 171 -7.74 -11.28 6.37
C VAL A 171 -6.48 -10.50 6.72
N VAL A 172 -5.40 -10.74 5.97
CA VAL A 172 -4.17 -9.98 6.14
C VAL A 172 -4.39 -8.55 5.67
N GLN A 173 -4.23 -7.60 6.58
CA GLN A 173 -4.29 -6.18 6.27
C GLN A 173 -2.90 -5.66 5.82
N PRO A 174 -2.83 -4.64 4.95
CA PRO A 174 -1.55 -4.07 4.54
C PRO A 174 -0.72 -3.49 5.70
N SER A 175 -1.38 -3.00 6.76
CA SER A 175 -0.71 -2.56 7.99
C SER A 175 0.04 -3.69 8.72
N ALA A 176 -0.30 -4.96 8.46
CA ALA A 176 0.39 -6.13 9.01
C ALA A 176 1.55 -6.63 8.13
N ALA A 177 1.95 -5.89 7.07
CA ALA A 177 2.97 -6.35 6.14
C ALA A 177 4.32 -6.68 6.79
N LEU A 178 4.70 -5.98 7.86
CA LEU A 178 5.97 -6.20 8.56
C LEU A 178 5.89 -7.29 9.64
N THR A 179 4.75 -7.94 9.81
CA THR A 179 4.61 -9.04 10.77
C THR A 179 5.42 -10.24 10.27
N PRO A 180 6.31 -10.81 11.09
CA PRO A 180 7.10 -11.97 10.71
C PRO A 180 6.21 -13.21 10.54
N LEU A 181 6.53 -14.07 9.58
CA LEU A 181 5.82 -15.33 9.36
C LEU A 181 6.06 -16.33 10.50
N ASP A 182 7.18 -16.21 11.21
CA ASP A 182 7.55 -17.07 12.33
C ASP A 182 6.51 -17.04 13.47
N SER A 183 5.69 -15.98 13.59
CA SER A 183 4.63 -15.94 14.61
C SER A 183 3.44 -16.85 14.30
N PHE A 184 3.39 -17.46 13.12
CA PHE A 184 2.29 -18.28 12.62
C PHE A 184 2.66 -19.76 12.39
N VAL A 185 3.92 -20.14 12.65
CA VAL A 185 4.45 -21.51 12.52
C VAL A 185 4.46 -22.21 13.88
#